data_AF-K6DL55-F1
#
_entry.id   AF-K6DL55-F1
#
_cell.length_a   1.000
_cell.length_b   1.000
_cell.length_c   1.000
_cell.angle_alpha   90.00
_cell.angle_beta   90.00
_cell.angle_gamma   90.00
#
_symmetry.space_group_name_H-M   'P 1'
#
loop_
_entity.id
_entity.type
_entity.pdbx_description
1 polymer ?
#
loop_
_entity_poly.entity_id
_entity_poly.type
_entity_poly.pdbx_seq_one_letter_code
_entity_poly.pdbx_strand_id
1 'polypeptide(L)'
;MRLGEARDAITNFKKITGDQLRTLDLMLFYVEVGTEFTNTYGDIDGRFYDSMISMYNKVISECAKDEKLFKIFHDRLSSVIEDSSGIGWGYHDALWDLYLSLEWVADEE
;
A
#
# COMPACT_ATOMS: atom_id res chain seq x y z
N MET A 1 -16.19 -3.35 -1.29
CA MET A 1 -15.48 -2.05 -1.20
C MET A 1 -15.70 -1.23 -2.47
N ARG A 2 -15.81 0.12 -2.39
CA ARG A 2 -15.99 1.00 -3.58
C ARG A 2 -14.66 1.65 -3.99
N LEU A 3 -13.82 0.89 -4.71
CA LEU A 3 -12.44 1.29 -5.02
C LEU A 3 -12.34 2.60 -5.82
N GLY A 4 -13.26 2.84 -6.77
CA GLY A 4 -13.28 4.07 -7.57
C GLY A 4 -13.44 5.31 -6.70
N GLU A 5 -14.48 5.33 -5.85
CA GLU A 5 -14.79 6.47 -4.98
C GLU A 5 -13.65 6.76 -3.99
N ALA A 6 -13.02 5.73 -3.43
CA ALA A 6 -11.88 5.91 -2.53
C ALA A 6 -10.67 6.54 -3.24
N ARG A 7 -10.34 6.10 -4.46
CA ARG A 7 -9.24 6.69 -5.25
C ARG A 7 -9.53 8.13 -5.66
N ASP A 8 -10.78 8.43 -5.99
CA ASP A 8 -11.20 9.80 -6.30
C ASP A 8 -11.07 10.71 -5.08
N ALA A 9 -11.45 10.23 -3.89
CA ALA A 9 -11.28 10.96 -2.64
C ALA A 9 -9.80 11.29 -2.35
N ILE A 10 -8.90 10.30 -2.48
CA ILE A 10 -7.44 10.50 -2.32
C ILE A 10 -6.91 11.53 -3.33
N THR A 11 -7.33 11.39 -4.60
CA THR A 11 -6.91 12.30 -5.67
C THR A 11 -7.36 13.73 -5.40
N ASN A 12 -8.61 13.91 -4.96
CA ASN A 12 -9.14 15.23 -4.63
C ASN A 12 -8.46 15.82 -3.38
N PHE A 13 -8.20 15.01 -2.36
CA PHE A 13 -7.44 15.41 -1.18
C PHE A 13 -6.06 15.97 -1.58
N LYS A 14 -5.31 15.23 -2.41
CA LYS A 14 -4.00 15.67 -2.91
C LYS A 14 -4.08 17.01 -3.63
N LYS A 15 -5.08 17.18 -4.51
CA LYS A 15 -5.26 18.41 -5.30
C LYS A 15 -5.58 19.63 -4.45
N ILE A 16 -6.42 19.48 -3.42
CA ILE A 16 -6.87 20.59 -2.57
C ILE A 16 -5.79 20.99 -1.58
N THR A 17 -5.12 20.02 -0.98
CA THR A 17 -4.20 20.28 0.13
C THR A 17 -2.75 20.46 -0.31
N GLY A 18 -2.33 19.78 -1.38
CA GLY A 18 -0.91 19.66 -1.74
C GLY A 18 -0.08 18.90 -0.69
N ASP A 19 -0.70 18.30 0.33
CA ASP A 19 0.00 17.63 1.43
C ASP A 19 0.42 16.23 0.99
N GLN A 20 1.69 16.09 0.63
CA GLN A 20 2.24 14.82 0.14
C GLN A 20 2.25 13.74 1.21
N LEU A 21 2.65 14.07 2.45
CA LEU A 21 2.74 13.10 3.53
C LEU A 21 1.36 12.52 3.85
N ARG A 22 0.35 13.38 4.02
CA ARG A 22 -1.03 12.92 4.28
C ARG A 22 -1.66 12.22 3.07
N THR A 23 -1.26 12.59 1.86
CA THR A 23 -1.70 11.86 0.67
C THR A 23 -1.16 10.43 0.66
N LEU A 24 0.12 10.25 0.99
CA LEU A 24 0.73 8.92 1.10
C LEU A 24 0.11 8.09 2.22
N ASP A 25 -0.15 8.72 3.36
CA ASP A 25 -0.86 8.11 4.49
C ASP A 25 -2.24 7.54 4.06
N LEU A 26 -3.03 8.32 3.30
CA LEU A 26 -4.30 7.86 2.76
C LEU A 26 -4.16 6.76 1.69
N MET A 27 -3.10 6.80 0.89
CA MET A 27 -2.80 5.75 -0.09
C MET A 27 -2.44 4.43 0.58
N LEU A 28 -1.65 4.46 1.66
CA LEU A 28 -1.32 3.27 2.43
C LEU A 28 -2.56 2.74 3.16
N PHE A 29 -3.35 3.63 3.77
CA PHE A 29 -4.61 3.25 4.41
C PHE A 29 -5.60 2.56 3.46
N TYR A 30 -5.64 2.99 2.19
CA TYR A 30 -6.43 2.31 1.16
C TYR A 30 -5.99 0.85 0.97
N VAL A 31 -4.70 0.56 1.04
CA VAL A 31 -4.17 -0.80 0.91
C VAL A 31 -4.45 -1.60 2.16
N GLU A 32 -4.23 -1.05 3.36
CA GLU A 32 -4.53 -1.69 4.64
C GLU A 32 -5.99 -2.16 4.72
N VAL A 33 -6.93 -1.26 4.41
CA VAL A 33 -8.36 -1.59 4.38
C VAL A 33 -8.67 -2.62 3.29
N GLY A 34 -7.94 -2.59 2.17
CA GLY A 34 -8.06 -3.60 1.12
C GLY A 34 -7.64 -5.00 1.59
N THR A 35 -6.49 -5.10 2.25
CA THR A 35 -5.96 -6.34 2.83
C THR A 35 -6.91 -6.88 3.91
N GLU A 36 -7.37 -6.02 4.83
CA GLU A 36 -8.35 -6.40 5.84
C GLU A 36 -9.66 -6.90 5.22
N PHE A 37 -10.12 -6.26 4.14
CA PHE A 37 -11.35 -6.63 3.45
C PHE A 37 -11.27 -8.06 2.88
N THR A 38 -10.18 -8.42 2.20
CA THR A 38 -10.01 -9.78 1.67
C THR A 38 -9.77 -10.81 2.78
N ASN A 39 -9.10 -10.45 3.88
CA ASN A 39 -8.97 -11.35 5.05
C ASN A 39 -10.33 -11.62 5.72
N THR A 40 -11.22 -10.63 5.71
CA THR A 40 -12.54 -10.75 6.33
C THR A 40 -13.54 -11.51 5.45
N TYR A 41 -13.54 -11.26 4.14
CA TYR A 41 -14.58 -11.73 3.23
C TYR A 41 -14.11 -12.81 2.24
N GLY A 42 -12.84 -13.23 2.33
CA GLY A 42 -12.20 -14.15 1.39
C GLY A 42 -11.76 -13.47 0.10
N ASP A 43 -11.28 -14.30 -0.84
CA ASP A 43 -10.76 -13.81 -2.12
C ASP A 43 -11.80 -13.02 -2.92
N ILE A 44 -11.37 -11.91 -3.53
CA ILE A 44 -12.26 -10.99 -4.25
C ILE A 44 -12.20 -11.24 -5.78
N ASP A 45 -11.28 -10.57 -6.48
CA ASP A 45 -10.95 -10.83 -7.88
C ASP A 45 -9.57 -10.23 -8.21
N GLY A 46 -8.98 -10.62 -9.33
CA GLY A 46 -7.67 -10.10 -9.75
C GLY A 46 -7.61 -8.57 -9.87
N ARG A 47 -8.71 -7.92 -10.31
CA ARG A 47 -8.75 -6.45 -10.49
C ARG A 47 -8.68 -5.70 -9.17
N PHE A 48 -9.23 -6.29 -8.11
CA PHE A 48 -9.12 -5.80 -6.76
C PHE A 48 -7.66 -5.80 -6.31
N TYR A 49 -6.96 -6.93 -6.44
CA TYR A 49 -5.55 -7.05 -6.04
C TYR A 49 -4.63 -6.18 -6.89
N ASP A 50 -4.85 -6.10 -8.21
CA ASP A 50 -4.14 -5.17 -9.10
C ASP A 50 -4.23 -3.72 -8.58
N SER A 51 -5.41 -3.34 -8.08
CA SER A 51 -5.60 -2.01 -7.52
C SER A 51 -4.87 -1.79 -6.19
N MET A 52 -4.72 -2.82 -5.36
CA MET A 52 -3.97 -2.74 -4.11
C MET A 52 -2.48 -2.65 -4.38
N ILE A 53 -1.96 -3.56 -5.21
CA ILE A 53 -0.55 -3.59 -5.63
C ILE A 53 -0.16 -2.27 -6.29
N SER A 54 -0.99 -1.74 -7.19
CA SER A 54 -0.72 -0.46 -7.85
C SER A 54 -0.70 0.73 -6.87
N MET A 55 -1.54 0.71 -5.84
CA MET A 55 -1.53 1.76 -4.82
C MET A 55 -0.32 1.63 -3.90
N TYR A 56 -0.02 0.42 -3.44
CA TYR A 56 1.14 0.11 -2.61
C TYR A 56 2.44 0.52 -3.31
N ASN A 57 2.61 0.16 -4.58
CA ASN A 57 3.77 0.56 -5.38
C ASN A 57 3.97 2.08 -5.45
N LYS A 58 2.89 2.88 -5.47
CA LYS A 58 3.01 4.35 -5.43
C LYS A 58 3.58 4.84 -4.11
N VAL A 59 3.20 4.21 -3.00
CA VAL A 59 3.76 4.54 -1.68
C VAL A 59 5.23 4.13 -1.62
N ILE A 60 5.55 2.89 -2.00
CA ILE A 60 6.93 2.38 -2.11
C ILE A 60 7.81 3.30 -2.96
N SER A 61 7.33 3.72 -4.13
CA SER A 61 8.06 4.60 -5.04
C SER A 61 8.40 5.97 -4.43
N GLU A 62 7.60 6.47 -3.49
CA GLU A 62 7.91 7.72 -2.78
C GLU A 62 8.84 7.47 -1.59
N CYS A 63 8.67 6.37 -0.85
CA CYS A 63 9.60 5.95 0.20
C CYS A 63 11.01 5.65 -0.34
N ALA A 64 11.13 5.11 -1.55
CA ALA A 64 12.41 4.88 -2.21
C ALA A 64 13.21 6.18 -2.46
N LYS A 65 12.53 7.33 -2.54
CA LYS A 65 13.15 8.64 -2.80
C LYS A 65 13.54 9.39 -1.53
N ASP A 66 12.95 9.03 -0.39
CA ASP A 66 13.12 9.72 0.88
C ASP A 66 13.07 8.74 2.05
N GLU A 67 14.24 8.44 2.62
CA GLU A 67 14.40 7.57 3.79
C GLU A 67 13.53 8.00 4.98
N LYS A 68 13.24 9.31 5.13
CA LYS A 68 12.35 9.77 6.22
C LYS A 68 10.92 9.30 6.00
N LEU A 69 10.44 9.29 4.75
CA LEU A 69 9.13 8.75 4.42
C LEU A 69 9.10 7.24 4.66
N PHE A 70 10.16 6.52 4.28
CA PHE A 70 10.29 5.10 4.61
C PHE A 70 10.16 4.86 6.12
N LYS A 71 10.96 5.55 6.94
CA LYS A 71 10.91 5.42 8.41
C LYS A 71 9.55 5.73 9.01
N ILE A 72 8.80 6.66 8.43
CA ILE A 72 7.44 6.99 8.88
C ILE A 72 6.46 5.84 8.60
N PHE A 73 6.61 5.15 7.46
CA PHE A 73 5.66 4.16 6.98
C PHE A 73 6.11 2.71 7.14
N HIS A 74 7.35 2.45 7.55
CA HIS A 74 7.99 1.13 7.61
C HIS A 74 7.10 0.07 8.27
N ASP A 75 6.72 0.29 9.53
CA ASP A 75 5.90 -0.66 10.30
C ASP A 75 4.59 -1.03 9.58
N ARG A 76 3.96 -0.04 8.94
CA ARG A 76 2.69 -0.22 8.23
C ARG A 76 2.87 -0.93 6.90
N LEU A 77 3.95 -0.64 6.19
CA LEU A 77 4.32 -1.35 4.97
C LEU A 77 4.58 -2.84 5.28
N SER A 78 5.36 -3.13 6.35
CA SER A 78 5.59 -4.51 6.80
C SER A 78 4.30 -5.21 7.22
N SER A 79 3.46 -4.55 8.03
CA SER A 79 2.17 -5.10 8.47
C SER A 79 1.28 -5.51 7.30
N VAL A 80 1.19 -4.68 6.24
CA VAL A 80 0.41 -5.01 5.04
C VAL A 80 0.88 -6.31 4.38
N ILE A 81 2.19 -6.57 4.38
CA ILE A 81 2.77 -7.77 3.79
C ILE A 81 2.52 -9.00 4.67
N GLU A 82 2.72 -8.86 5.99
CA GLU A 82 2.42 -9.90 6.97
C GLU A 82 0.95 -10.32 6.90
N ASP A 83 0.05 -9.33 6.91
CA ASP A 83 -1.39 -9.51 6.82
C ASP A 83 -1.82 -10.06 5.46
N SER A 84 -1.02 -9.90 4.41
CA SER A 84 -1.34 -10.46 3.10
C SER A 84 -0.93 -11.93 2.95
N SER A 85 -0.23 -12.51 3.94
CA SER A 85 0.28 -13.88 3.86
C SER A 85 -0.85 -14.89 3.64
N GLY A 86 -0.68 -15.77 2.66
CA GLY A 86 -1.66 -16.80 2.30
C GLY A 86 -2.82 -16.31 1.42
N ILE A 87 -2.89 -15.02 1.10
CA ILE A 87 -3.84 -14.51 0.10
C ILE A 87 -3.40 -14.92 -1.30
N GLY A 88 -4.35 -15.38 -2.12
CA GLY A 88 -4.11 -15.84 -3.49
C GLY A 88 -3.72 -14.74 -4.48
N TRP A 89 -3.82 -15.07 -5.77
CA TRP A 89 -3.62 -14.13 -6.89
C TRP A 89 -2.23 -13.52 -7.01
N GLY A 90 -1.23 -14.11 -6.35
CA GLY A 90 0.14 -13.55 -6.28
C GLY A 90 0.19 -12.22 -5.52
N TYR A 91 -0.83 -11.92 -4.72
CA TYR A 91 -0.95 -10.63 -4.04
C TYR A 91 0.18 -10.42 -3.02
N HIS A 92 0.40 -11.39 -2.15
CA HIS A 92 1.48 -11.34 -1.16
C HIS A 92 2.84 -11.24 -1.83
N ASP A 93 3.12 -12.10 -2.81
CA ASP A 93 4.40 -12.12 -3.51
C ASP A 93 4.71 -10.75 -4.16
N ALA A 94 3.71 -10.14 -4.80
CA ALA A 94 3.88 -8.81 -5.40
C ALA A 94 4.13 -7.70 -4.37
N LEU A 95 3.48 -7.73 -3.21
CA LEU A 95 3.74 -6.76 -2.14
C LEU A 95 5.13 -6.95 -1.53
N TRP A 96 5.53 -8.20 -1.31
CA TRP A 96 6.83 -8.57 -0.78
C TRP A 96 7.96 -8.12 -1.72
N ASP A 97 7.85 -8.41 -3.02
CA ASP A 97 8.82 -7.99 -4.04
C ASP A 97 8.97 -6.47 -4.11
N LEU A 98 7.85 -5.72 -4.03
CA LEU A 98 7.88 -4.26 -3.99
C LEU A 98 8.57 -3.75 -2.74
N TYR A 99 8.29 -4.34 -1.58
CA TYR A 99 8.90 -3.94 -0.33
C TYR A 99 10.41 -4.18 -0.30
N LEU A 100 10.86 -5.37 -0.73
CA LEU A 100 12.28 -5.69 -0.83
C LEU A 100 13.05 -4.84 -1.85
N SER A 101 12.35 -4.14 -2.76
CA SER A 101 12.99 -3.21 -3.68
C SER A 101 13.50 -1.92 -3.00
N LEU A 102 13.08 -1.65 -1.76
CA LEU A 102 13.57 -0.51 -0.99
C LEU A 102 14.97 -0.79 -0.44
N GLU A 103 15.93 0.05 -0.82
CA GLU A 103 17.33 -0.06 -0.39
C GLU A 103 17.48 0.02 1.14
N TRP A 104 16.55 0.68 1.82
CA TRP A 104 16.54 0.91 3.27
C TRP A 104 16.18 -0.33 4.10
N VAL A 105 15.57 -1.35 3.50
CA VAL A 105 15.08 -2.53 4.25
C VAL A 105 16.23 -3.33 4.87
N ALA A 106 17.40 -3.35 4.24
CA ALA A 106 18.59 -4.02 4.77
C ALA A 106 19.18 -3.36 6.02
N ASP A 107 18.82 -2.10 6.31
CA ASP A 107 19.35 -1.34 7.45
C ASP A 107 18.46 -1.44 8.70
N GLU A 108 17.27 -2.06 8.60
CA GLU A 108 16.30 -2.20 9.70
C GLU A 108 16.12 -3.64 10.23
N GLU A 109 16.83 -4.64 9.66
CA GLU A 109 16.98 -6.01 10.22
C GLU A 109 18.10 -6.13 11.27
#